data_AF-A0A2R6M2I2-F1
#
_entry.id   AF-A0A2R6M2I2-F1
#
_cell.length_a   1.000
_cell.length_b   1.000
_cell.length_c   1.000
_cell.angle_alpha   90.00
_cell.angle_beta   90.00
_cell.angle_gamma   90.00
#
_symmetry.space_group_name_H-M   'P 1'
#
loop_
_entity.id
_entity.type
_entity.pdbx_description
1 polymer ?
#
loop_
_entity_poly.entity_id
_entity_poly.type
_entity_poly.pdbx_seq_one_letter_code
_entity_poly.pdbx_strand_id
1 'polypeptide(L)'
;MEDVQATVRIAADHDTPVLPRGAGSSLAGQTVGPGCVVLDCSRHLDSILDVDPGDRTATVQPGVVQDHLDAHLDEWGLKFAPDPASSNRATIGGGIGNNSTGAHSVRYGITDAYTEELRVVLADGSLIHTREVVLDSSEWDALVGKNDREADLYRTVRGLVEDNREEITERYPSL
;
A
#
# COMPACT_ATOMS: atom_id res chain seq x y z
N MET A 1 -3.26 11.53 -10.57
CA MET A 1 -2.11 10.59 -10.69
C MET A 1 -0.92 11.26 -11.37
N GLU A 2 -1.14 12.03 -12.44
CA GLU A 2 -0.08 12.77 -13.15
C GLU A 2 0.76 13.66 -12.22
N ASP A 3 0.12 14.42 -11.32
CA ASP A 3 0.83 15.25 -10.34
C ASP A 3 1.75 14.47 -9.40
N VAL A 4 1.34 13.25 -9.02
CA VAL A 4 2.14 12.35 -8.18
C VAL A 4 3.37 11.89 -8.96
N GLN A 5 3.18 11.42 -10.19
CA GLN A 5 4.30 10.98 -11.04
C GLN A 5 5.25 12.13 -11.36
N ALA A 6 4.73 13.34 -11.64
CA ALA A 6 5.53 14.53 -11.88
C ALA A 6 6.35 14.90 -10.64
N THR A 7 5.72 14.90 -9.46
CA THR A 7 6.42 15.17 -8.19
C THR A 7 7.54 14.17 -7.94
N VAL A 8 7.30 12.87 -8.15
CA VAL A 8 8.32 11.83 -7.95
C VAL A 8 9.48 11.97 -8.92
N ARG A 9 9.21 12.26 -10.20
CA ARG A 9 10.28 12.48 -11.20
C ARG A 9 11.14 13.70 -10.86
N ILE A 10 10.50 14.82 -10.52
CA ILE A 10 11.23 16.04 -10.11
C ILE A 10 12.06 15.77 -8.87
N ALA A 11 11.50 15.07 -7.87
CA ALA A 11 12.25 14.74 -6.65
C ALA A 11 13.44 13.81 -6.94
N ALA A 12 13.29 12.85 -7.85
CA ALA A 12 14.37 11.98 -8.30
C ALA A 12 15.49 12.77 -9.01
N ASP A 13 15.15 13.73 -9.88
CA ASP A 13 16.12 14.60 -10.56
C ASP A 13 16.95 15.48 -9.58
N HIS A 14 16.44 15.66 -8.36
CA HIS A 14 17.06 16.48 -7.32
C HIS A 14 17.54 15.67 -6.11
N ASP A 15 17.65 14.34 -6.21
CA ASP A 15 18.04 13.45 -5.10
C ASP A 15 17.26 13.73 -3.79
N THR A 16 15.98 14.10 -3.94
CA THR A 16 15.13 14.58 -2.86
C THR A 16 14.18 13.47 -2.41
N PRO A 17 14.16 13.08 -1.12
CA PRO A 17 13.23 12.09 -0.61
C PRO A 17 11.77 12.54 -0.77
N VAL A 18 10.90 11.60 -1.14
CA VAL A 18 9.44 11.81 -1.16
C VAL A 18 8.81 10.99 -0.03
N LEU A 19 8.05 11.66 0.84
CA LEU A 19 7.31 11.02 1.93
C LEU A 19 5.80 11.14 1.67
N PRO A 20 5.12 10.06 1.24
CA PRO A 20 3.67 10.07 1.12
C PRO A 20 3.02 10.22 2.50
N ARG A 21 1.97 11.04 2.58
CA ARG A 21 1.32 11.39 3.85
C ARG A 21 -0.20 11.40 3.69
N GLY A 22 -0.88 10.63 4.55
CA GLY A 22 -2.33 10.75 4.79
C GLY A 22 -2.62 11.81 5.87
N ALA A 23 -3.50 11.52 6.82
CA ALA A 23 -3.76 12.44 7.94
C ALA A 23 -2.60 12.58 8.94
N GLY A 24 -1.58 11.70 8.85
CA GLY A 24 -0.40 11.75 9.70
C GLY A 24 -0.63 11.31 11.15
N SER A 25 -1.48 10.30 11.36
CA SER A 25 -1.74 9.70 12.67
C SER A 25 -0.68 8.70 13.14
N SER A 26 0.31 8.37 12.30
CA SER A 26 1.44 7.50 12.67
C SER A 26 2.26 8.09 13.81
N LEU A 27 2.64 7.25 14.78
CA LEU A 27 3.44 7.62 15.95
C LEU A 27 4.95 7.43 15.71
N ALA A 28 5.34 6.84 14.59
CA ALA A 28 6.73 6.46 14.30
C ALA A 28 7.52 7.52 13.48
N GLY A 29 6.90 8.66 13.16
CA GLY A 29 7.58 9.74 12.42
C GLY A 29 7.83 9.46 10.93
N GLN A 30 7.23 8.40 10.36
CA GLN A 30 7.47 7.92 8.98
C GLN A 30 7.19 8.95 7.86
N THR A 31 6.43 10.01 8.15
CA THR A 31 5.94 10.97 7.15
C THR A 31 6.46 12.39 7.37
N VAL A 32 7.55 12.54 8.13
CA VAL A 32 8.23 13.82 8.37
C VAL A 32 9.75 13.62 8.32
N GLY A 33 10.47 14.58 7.72
CA GLY A 33 11.93 14.53 7.63
C GLY A 33 12.53 15.80 7.04
N PRO A 34 13.80 16.10 7.32
CA PRO A 34 14.49 17.24 6.73
C PRO A 34 14.73 17.03 5.23
N GLY A 35 14.61 18.10 4.45
CA GLY A 35 14.96 18.09 3.02
C GLY A 35 14.10 17.16 2.16
N CYS A 36 12.89 16.80 2.59
CA CYS A 36 11.98 15.94 1.84
C CYS A 36 10.81 16.74 1.23
N VAL A 37 10.23 16.17 0.18
CA VAL A 37 8.90 16.54 -0.30
C VAL A 37 7.88 15.67 0.45
N VAL A 38 7.00 16.32 1.21
CA VAL A 38 5.84 15.64 1.81
C VAL A 38 4.70 15.67 0.80
N LEU A 39 4.30 14.50 0.30
CA LEU A 39 3.22 14.36 -0.67
C LEU A 39 1.91 14.06 0.08
N ASP A 40 1.08 15.07 0.27
CA ASP A 40 -0.22 14.94 0.95
C ASP A 40 -1.29 14.33 0.04
N CYS A 41 -1.72 13.12 0.38
CA CYS A 41 -2.78 12.40 -0.32
C CYS A 41 -4.18 12.64 0.28
N SER A 42 -4.29 13.28 1.45
CA SER A 42 -5.53 13.32 2.23
C SER A 42 -6.62 14.25 1.68
N ARG A 43 -6.26 15.19 0.79
CA ARG A 43 -7.18 16.24 0.30
C ARG A 43 -7.67 16.05 -1.14
N HIS A 44 -6.83 15.49 -1.98
CA HIS A 44 -7.05 15.43 -3.44
C HIS A 44 -6.99 14.01 -4.00
N LEU A 45 -6.76 13.03 -3.13
CA LEU A 45 -6.76 11.60 -3.44
C LEU A 45 -7.62 10.86 -2.41
N ASP A 46 -8.81 11.36 -2.11
CA ASP A 46 -9.70 10.92 -1.03
C ASP A 46 -11.07 10.41 -1.50
N SER A 47 -11.19 10.00 -2.77
CA SER A 47 -12.43 9.46 -3.33
C SER A 47 -12.54 7.94 -3.18
N ILE A 48 -13.75 7.47 -2.86
CA ILE A 48 -14.17 6.08 -3.10
C ILE A 48 -14.57 5.99 -4.57
N LEU A 49 -13.90 5.12 -5.33
CA LEU A 49 -14.04 5.05 -6.79
C LEU A 49 -15.08 4.02 -7.23
N ASP A 50 -15.12 2.89 -6.53
CA ASP A 50 -16.02 1.78 -6.84
C ASP A 50 -16.23 0.90 -5.61
N VAL A 51 -17.41 0.29 -5.49
CA VAL A 51 -17.74 -0.70 -4.46
C VAL A 51 -18.54 -1.82 -5.10
N ASP A 52 -18.07 -3.05 -4.94
CA ASP A 52 -18.81 -4.26 -5.29
C ASP A 52 -19.19 -5.03 -4.02
N PRO A 53 -20.45 -4.95 -3.57
CA PRO A 53 -20.91 -5.66 -2.39
C PRO A 53 -21.00 -7.19 -2.58
N GLY A 54 -21.14 -7.65 -3.83
CA GLY A 54 -21.22 -9.07 -4.16
C GLY A 54 -19.86 -9.75 -3.96
N ASP A 55 -18.81 -9.11 -4.49
CA ASP A 55 -17.43 -9.57 -4.35
C ASP A 55 -16.76 -9.06 -3.06
N ARG A 56 -17.42 -8.16 -2.33
CA ARG A 56 -16.94 -7.52 -1.09
C ARG A 56 -15.64 -6.75 -1.28
N THR A 57 -15.52 -6.06 -2.40
CA THR A 57 -14.35 -5.25 -2.76
C THR A 57 -14.72 -3.78 -2.83
N ALA A 58 -13.74 -2.91 -2.58
CA ALA A 58 -13.86 -1.48 -2.76
C ALA A 58 -12.56 -0.93 -3.37
N THR A 59 -12.70 -0.13 -4.43
CA THR A 59 -11.58 0.61 -5.01
C THR A 59 -11.59 2.02 -4.43
N VAL A 60 -10.52 2.40 -3.74
CA VAL A 60 -10.41 3.71 -3.07
C VAL A 60 -9.10 4.41 -3.41
N GLN A 61 -9.12 5.73 -3.33
CA GLN A 61 -7.90 6.52 -3.34
C GLN A 61 -7.23 6.53 -1.94
N PRO A 62 -5.89 6.68 -1.84
CA PRO A 62 -5.14 6.47 -0.60
C PRO A 62 -5.46 7.43 0.55
N GLY A 63 -6.08 8.56 0.26
CA GLY A 63 -6.51 9.60 1.20
C GLY A 63 -7.86 9.35 1.84
N VAL A 64 -8.63 8.36 1.41
CA VAL A 64 -9.93 8.01 2.03
C VAL A 64 -9.71 7.70 3.50
N VAL A 65 -10.44 8.38 4.39
CA VAL A 65 -10.44 8.09 5.84
C VAL A 65 -11.23 6.80 6.07
N GLN A 66 -10.71 5.93 6.93
CA GLN A 66 -11.31 4.61 7.16
C GLN A 66 -12.77 4.68 7.62
N ASP A 67 -13.09 5.50 8.63
CA ASP A 67 -14.48 5.64 9.09
C ASP A 67 -15.42 6.19 8.00
N HIS A 68 -14.91 6.94 7.02
CA HIS A 68 -15.72 7.39 5.88
C HIS A 68 -16.00 6.24 4.90
N LEU A 69 -15.01 5.35 4.68
CA LEU A 69 -15.23 4.12 3.93
C LEU A 69 -16.25 3.23 4.63
N ASP A 70 -16.08 3.00 5.93
CA ASP A 70 -16.99 2.16 6.71
C ASP A 70 -18.43 2.72 6.71
N ALA A 71 -18.59 4.04 6.85
CA ALA A 71 -19.90 4.68 6.76
C ALA A 71 -20.56 4.52 5.38
N HIS A 72 -19.77 4.49 4.31
CA HIS A 72 -20.28 4.21 2.98
C HIS A 72 -20.64 2.73 2.81
N LEU A 73 -19.82 1.81 3.34
CA LEU A 73 -20.04 0.37 3.24
C LEU A 73 -21.20 -0.15 4.09
N ASP A 74 -21.63 0.61 5.10
CA ASP A 74 -22.72 0.24 6.02
C ASP A 74 -24.05 -0.03 5.30
N GLU A 75 -24.30 0.61 4.15
CA GLU A 75 -25.51 0.37 3.35
C GLU A 75 -25.63 -1.09 2.86
N TRP A 76 -24.52 -1.81 2.79
CA TRP A 76 -24.45 -3.23 2.44
C TRP A 76 -24.12 -4.14 3.63
N GLY A 77 -24.04 -3.59 4.85
CA GLY A 77 -23.61 -4.32 6.04
C GLY A 77 -22.15 -4.78 5.97
N LEU A 78 -21.31 -4.07 5.20
CA LEU A 78 -19.89 -4.32 5.04
C LEU A 78 -19.07 -3.28 5.81
N LYS A 79 -17.81 -3.60 6.08
CA LYS A 79 -16.82 -2.67 6.64
C LYS A 79 -15.41 -3.10 6.26
N PHE A 80 -14.47 -2.16 6.27
CA PHE A 80 -13.04 -2.46 6.24
C PHE A 80 -12.62 -2.95 7.64
N ALA A 81 -12.13 -4.19 7.73
CA ALA A 81 -12.08 -4.87 9.02
C ALA A 81 -11.02 -4.35 10.02
N PRO A 82 -9.78 -3.97 9.60
CA PRO A 82 -8.78 -3.41 10.52
C PRO A 82 -9.34 -2.19 11.25
N ASP A 83 -9.19 -2.12 12.58
CA ASP A 83 -9.85 -1.09 13.41
C ASP A 83 -8.85 -0.33 14.29
N PRO A 84 -7.90 0.42 13.70
CA PRO A 84 -6.95 1.20 14.48
C PRO A 84 -7.69 2.26 15.31
N ALA A 85 -7.17 2.58 16.50
CA ALA A 85 -7.76 3.61 17.39
C ALA A 85 -7.83 5.03 16.77
N SER A 86 -7.24 5.22 15.59
CA SER A 86 -7.29 6.46 14.81
C SER A 86 -8.13 6.35 13.53
N SER A 87 -8.98 5.32 13.38
CA SER A 87 -9.80 5.07 12.17
C SER A 87 -10.60 6.30 11.71
N ASN A 88 -11.02 7.14 12.66
CA ASN A 88 -11.71 8.41 12.39
C ASN A 88 -10.89 9.47 11.64
N ARG A 89 -9.61 9.23 11.39
CA ARG A 89 -8.72 10.11 10.63
C ARG A 89 -7.65 9.36 9.84
N ALA A 90 -7.29 8.14 10.22
CA ALA A 90 -6.35 7.30 9.49
C ALA A 90 -6.87 7.07 8.07
N THR A 91 -6.02 7.30 7.08
CA THR A 91 -6.39 7.06 5.69
C THR A 91 -6.04 5.63 5.28
N ILE A 92 -6.77 5.06 4.32
CA ILE A 92 -6.54 3.70 3.83
C ILE A 92 -5.10 3.51 3.34
N GLY A 93 -4.55 4.48 2.60
CA GLY A 93 -3.15 4.42 2.17
C GLY A 93 -2.14 4.44 3.33
N GLY A 94 -2.43 5.18 4.40
CA GLY A 94 -1.64 5.13 5.63
C GLY A 94 -1.76 3.79 6.35
N GLY A 95 -2.96 3.20 6.35
CA GLY A 95 -3.23 1.85 6.85
C GLY A 95 -2.32 0.82 6.18
N ILE A 96 -2.31 0.82 4.85
CA ILE A 96 -1.53 -0.09 3.99
C ILE A 96 -0.03 0.11 4.24
N GLY A 97 0.46 1.35 4.19
CA GLY A 97 1.88 1.66 4.37
C GLY A 97 2.44 1.27 5.73
N ASN A 98 1.58 1.12 6.74
CA ASN A 98 1.98 0.74 8.10
C ASN A 98 1.52 -0.67 8.50
N ASN A 99 0.95 -1.46 7.57
CA ASN A 99 0.25 -2.72 7.81
C ASN A 99 -0.60 -2.69 9.10
N SER A 100 -1.49 -1.70 9.16
CA SER A 100 -2.13 -1.31 10.41
C SER A 100 -3.02 -2.40 11.00
N THR A 101 -3.10 -2.40 12.32
CA THR A 101 -3.82 -3.34 13.16
C THR A 101 -4.77 -2.60 14.11
N GLY A 102 -5.68 -3.35 14.75
CA GLY A 102 -6.62 -2.83 15.73
C GLY A 102 -6.98 -3.85 16.81
N ALA A 103 -7.92 -3.46 17.67
CA ALA A 103 -8.30 -4.25 18.86
C ALA A 103 -8.85 -5.64 18.50
N HIS A 104 -9.42 -5.79 17.31
CA HIS A 104 -10.00 -7.04 16.85
C HIS A 104 -9.14 -7.79 15.83
N SER A 105 -7.86 -7.43 15.70
CA SER A 105 -6.94 -8.05 14.73
C SER A 105 -6.72 -9.54 14.90
N VAL A 106 -6.82 -10.07 16.13
CA VAL A 106 -6.77 -11.53 16.36
C VAL A 106 -7.91 -12.27 15.65
N ARG A 107 -9.07 -11.61 15.51
CA ARG A 107 -10.24 -12.19 14.84
C ARG A 107 -10.31 -11.85 13.37
N TYR A 108 -9.90 -10.64 12.99
CA TYR A 108 -10.12 -10.11 11.66
C TYR A 108 -8.83 -9.86 10.87
N GLY A 109 -7.64 -10.11 11.41
CA GLY A 109 -6.39 -9.83 10.72
C GLY A 109 -6.02 -8.34 10.72
N ILE A 110 -5.05 -7.99 9.88
CA ILE A 110 -4.49 -6.65 9.74
C ILE A 110 -4.62 -6.19 8.28
N THR A 111 -4.09 -5.01 7.95
CA THR A 111 -4.39 -4.34 6.67
C THR A 111 -3.98 -5.14 5.43
N ASP A 112 -2.88 -5.91 5.50
CA ASP A 112 -2.43 -6.76 4.39
C ASP A 112 -3.47 -7.79 3.94
N ALA A 113 -4.22 -8.37 4.87
CA ALA A 113 -5.27 -9.35 4.59
C ALA A 113 -6.49 -8.78 3.84
N TYR A 114 -6.55 -7.46 3.64
CA TYR A 114 -7.63 -6.76 2.93
C TYR A 114 -7.10 -5.91 1.78
N THR A 115 -5.85 -6.13 1.35
CA THR A 115 -5.23 -5.41 0.24
C THR A 115 -5.04 -6.35 -0.94
N GLU A 116 -5.97 -6.32 -1.89
CA GLU A 116 -5.96 -7.19 -3.08
C GLU A 116 -4.97 -6.69 -4.15
N GLU A 117 -5.05 -5.40 -4.49
CA GLU A 117 -4.25 -4.79 -5.54
C GLU A 117 -4.00 -3.30 -5.30
N LEU A 118 -2.90 -2.78 -5.87
CA LEU A 118 -2.52 -1.37 -5.77
C LEU A 118 -1.99 -0.84 -7.11
N ARG A 119 -2.29 0.42 -7.41
CA ARG A 119 -1.56 1.19 -8.42
C ARG A 119 -0.49 2.02 -7.71
N VAL A 120 0.78 1.76 -8.02
CA VAL A 120 1.92 2.31 -7.27
C VAL A 120 2.83 3.10 -8.22
N VAL A 121 3.18 4.32 -7.81
CA VAL A 121 4.20 5.11 -8.50
C VAL A 121 5.57 4.75 -7.90
N LEU A 122 6.46 4.22 -8.73
CA LEU A 122 7.82 3.85 -8.35
C LEU A 122 8.75 5.07 -8.33
N ALA A 123 9.96 4.90 -7.80
CA ALA A 123 10.94 5.98 -7.61
C ALA A 123 11.41 6.65 -8.92
N ASP A 124 11.26 6.00 -10.08
CA ASP A 124 11.51 6.58 -11.41
C ASP A 124 10.25 7.26 -12.01
N GLY A 125 9.16 7.30 -11.25
CA GLY A 125 7.87 7.84 -11.67
C GLY A 125 7.08 6.92 -12.61
N SER A 126 7.52 5.68 -12.83
CA SER A 126 6.71 4.67 -13.53
C SER A 126 5.51 4.26 -12.66
N LEU A 127 4.38 3.91 -13.30
CA LEU A 127 3.18 3.44 -12.62
C LEU A 127 3.07 1.94 -12.85
N ILE A 128 2.99 1.17 -11.77
CA ILE A 128 2.78 -0.28 -11.81
C ILE A 128 1.45 -0.65 -11.18
N HIS A 129 0.99 -1.86 -11.45
CA HIS A 129 -0.21 -2.44 -10.84
C HIS A 129 0.19 -3.71 -10.10
N THR A 130 0.30 -3.64 -8.78
CA THR A 130 0.64 -4.79 -7.95
C THR A 130 -0.62 -5.57 -7.61
N ARG A 131 -0.55 -6.89 -7.68
CA ARG A 131 -1.59 -7.85 -7.30
C ARG A 131 -0.91 -9.17 -6.94
N GLU A 132 -1.67 -10.15 -6.48
CA GLU A 132 -1.14 -11.51 -6.34
C GLU A 132 -0.68 -12.04 -7.71
N VAL A 133 0.54 -12.57 -7.76
CA VAL A 133 1.11 -13.21 -8.94
C VAL A 133 1.71 -14.54 -8.50
N VAL A 134 1.24 -15.62 -9.11
CA VAL A 134 1.75 -16.96 -8.86
C VAL A 134 3.17 -17.07 -9.42
N LEU A 135 4.15 -17.37 -8.57
CA LEU A 135 5.54 -17.56 -8.98
C LEU A 135 5.66 -18.68 -10.03
N ASP A 136 6.56 -18.51 -10.99
CA ASP A 136 6.81 -19.46 -12.09
C ASP A 136 5.60 -19.72 -13.01
N SER A 137 4.55 -18.90 -12.91
CA SER A 137 3.45 -18.89 -13.87
C SER A 137 3.83 -18.15 -15.16
N SER A 138 3.02 -18.31 -16.21
CA SER A 138 3.23 -17.56 -17.46
C SER A 138 3.10 -16.04 -17.26
N GLU A 139 2.28 -15.60 -16.30
CA GLU A 139 2.17 -14.19 -15.93
C GLU A 139 3.44 -13.70 -15.24
N TRP A 140 3.96 -14.48 -14.28
CA TRP A 140 5.24 -14.19 -13.63
C TRP A 140 6.37 -14.07 -14.65
N ASP A 141 6.52 -15.06 -15.54
CA ASP A 141 7.56 -15.08 -16.57
C ASP A 141 7.44 -13.86 -17.51
N ALA A 142 6.22 -13.46 -17.85
CA ALA A 142 5.98 -12.26 -18.64
C ALA A 142 6.38 -10.98 -17.89
N LEU A 143 6.08 -10.87 -16.58
CA LEU A 143 6.45 -9.72 -15.76
C LEU A 143 7.97 -9.63 -15.58
N VAL A 144 8.62 -10.71 -15.16
CA VAL A 144 10.07 -10.73 -14.93
C VAL A 144 10.88 -10.85 -16.22
N GLY A 145 10.26 -11.04 -17.37
CA GLY A 145 10.90 -11.00 -18.68
C GLY A 145 11.14 -9.58 -19.22
N LYS A 146 10.48 -8.56 -18.64
CA LYS A 146 10.64 -7.15 -19.08
C LYS A 146 11.99 -6.59 -18.67
N ASN A 147 12.37 -5.48 -19.30
CA ASN A 147 13.57 -4.72 -18.95
C ASN A 147 13.18 -3.36 -18.35
N ASP A 148 12.46 -3.39 -17.23
CA ASP A 148 11.97 -2.21 -16.52
C ASP A 148 12.10 -2.38 -14.99
N ARG A 149 11.78 -1.30 -14.27
CA ARG A 149 11.89 -1.24 -12.81
C ARG A 149 10.95 -2.22 -12.11
N GLU A 150 9.79 -2.52 -12.68
CA GLU A 150 8.83 -3.50 -12.13
C GLU A 150 9.46 -4.90 -12.11
N ALA A 151 10.01 -5.33 -13.25
CA ALA A 151 10.69 -6.62 -13.36
C ALA A 151 11.88 -6.71 -12.40
N ASP A 152 12.68 -5.65 -12.28
CA ASP A 152 13.81 -5.59 -11.37
C ASP A 152 13.37 -5.74 -9.90
N LEU A 153 12.27 -5.10 -9.50
CA LEU A 153 11.71 -5.24 -8.15
C LEU A 153 11.31 -6.68 -7.86
N TYR A 154 10.57 -7.34 -8.77
CA TYR A 154 10.14 -8.72 -8.58
C TYR A 154 11.31 -9.70 -8.50
N ARG A 155 12.30 -9.58 -9.40
CA ARG A 155 13.53 -10.40 -9.34
C ARG A 155 14.29 -10.16 -8.03
N THR A 156 14.39 -8.90 -7.59
CA THR A 156 15.09 -8.55 -6.34
C THR A 156 14.40 -9.15 -5.12
N VAL A 157 13.08 -8.99 -4.99
CA VAL A 157 12.33 -9.53 -3.85
C VAL A 157 12.42 -11.05 -3.80
N ARG A 158 12.27 -11.73 -4.94
CA ARG A 158 12.42 -13.19 -5.01
C ARG A 158 13.83 -13.62 -4.62
N GLY A 159 14.86 -12.99 -5.19
CA GLY A 159 16.26 -13.29 -4.87
C GLY A 159 16.55 -13.13 -3.39
N LEU A 160 16.11 -12.03 -2.76
CA LEU A 160 16.27 -11.82 -1.32
C LEU A 160 15.65 -12.94 -0.48
N VAL A 161 14.48 -13.45 -0.84
CA VAL A 161 13.82 -14.54 -0.12
C VAL A 161 14.54 -15.88 -0.35
N GLU A 162 14.92 -16.18 -1.60
CA GLU A 162 15.55 -17.45 -1.96
C GLU A 162 16.98 -17.55 -1.42
N ASP A 163 17.77 -16.49 -1.57
CA ASP A 163 19.18 -16.43 -1.14
C ASP A 163 19.31 -16.49 0.39
N ASN A 164 18.28 -16.07 1.13
CA ASN A 164 18.27 -16.05 2.60
C ASN A 164 17.31 -17.07 3.22
N ARG A 165 16.85 -18.07 2.45
CA ARG A 165 15.81 -19.03 2.89
C ARG A 165 16.15 -19.74 4.20
N GLU A 166 17.40 -20.17 4.35
CA GLU A 166 17.86 -20.88 5.54
C GLU A 166 17.77 -19.99 6.79
N GLU A 167 18.32 -18.77 6.72
CA GLU A 167 18.26 -17.80 7.82
C GLU A 167 16.82 -17.43 8.17
N ILE A 168 15.96 -17.21 7.15
CA ILE A 168 14.53 -16.93 7.37
C ILE A 168 13.89 -18.08 8.12
N THR A 169 14.16 -19.33 7.74
CA THR A 169 13.59 -20.51 8.39
C THR A 169 14.10 -20.68 9.81
N GLU A 170 15.40 -20.47 10.05
CA GLU A 170 16.01 -20.59 11.37
C GLU A 170 15.50 -19.52 12.35
N ARG A 171 15.23 -18.31 11.85
CA ARG A 171 14.80 -17.17 12.68
C ARG A 171 13.28 -16.98 12.73
N TYR A 172 12.50 -17.74 11.96
CA TYR A 172 11.06 -17.57 11.94
C TYR A 172 10.47 -17.88 13.32
N PRO A 173 9.60 -17.02 13.89
CA PRO A 173 9.03 -17.27 15.21
C PRO A 173 8.18 -18.55 15.22
N SER A 174 8.35 -19.39 16.24
CA SER A 174 7.38 -20.43 16.56
C SER A 174 6.19 -19.77 17.25
N LEU A 175 5.08 -19.59 16.52
CA LEU A 175 3.82 -19.08 17.05
C LEU A 175 3.03 -20.16 17.79
#